data_AF-X1KKU0-F1
#
_entry.id   AF-X1KKU0-F1
#
_cell.length_a   1.000
_cell.length_b   1.000
_cell.length_c   1.000
_cell.angle_alpha   90.00
_cell.angle_beta   90.00
_cell.angle_gamma   90.00
#
_symmetry.space_group_name_H-M   'P 1'
#
loop_
_entity.id
_entity.type
_entity.pdbx_description
1 polymer ?
#
loop_
_entity_poly.entity_id
_entity_poly.type
_entity_poly.pdbx_seq_one_letter_code
_entity_poly.pdbx_strand_id
1 'polypeptide(L)'
;MIESYSFGQILINGKKYSSDLIIFKDYIYDSWWRKEGHNLCIDDIKEIIDKKPEVLIIGTGAYGLMKVPSDLIAYLKSKNIKVIIKKTKEACDKYNQLYQNKKVIAAFHLTC
;
A
#
# COMPACT_ATOMS: atom_id res chain seq x y z
N MET A 1 11.69 -5.43 -7.14
CA MET A 1 11.02 -4.29 -7.78
C MET A 1 11.28 -3.01 -7.01
N ILE A 2 10.94 -2.94 -5.72
CA ILE A 2 11.31 -1.80 -4.87
C ILE A 2 12.79 -1.93 -4.52
N GLU A 3 13.59 -0.93 -4.83
CA GLU A 3 15.04 -0.93 -4.57
C GLU A 3 15.35 -0.30 -3.22
N SER A 4 14.69 0.81 -2.89
CA SER A 4 14.88 1.49 -1.61
C SER A 4 13.67 2.32 -1.21
N TYR A 5 13.57 2.58 0.10
CA TYR A 5 12.62 3.49 0.71
C TYR A 5 13.35 4.33 1.77
N SER A 6 13.07 5.63 1.77
CA SER A 6 13.43 6.61 2.80
C SER A 6 12.24 7.55 3.04
N PHE A 7 12.30 8.38 4.08
CA PHE A 7 11.21 9.29 4.40
C PHE A 7 10.87 10.18 3.20
N GLY A 8 9.63 10.10 2.72
CA GLY A 8 9.12 10.85 1.57
C GLY A 8 9.65 10.40 0.21
N GLN A 9 10.38 9.28 0.11
CA GLN A 9 10.92 8.81 -1.17
C GLN A 9 10.97 7.28 -1.28
N ILE A 10 10.60 6.78 -2.45
CA ILE A 10 10.72 5.36 -2.80
C ILE A 10 11.29 5.21 -4.21
N LEU A 11 12.21 4.27 -4.40
CA LEU A 11 12.84 3.94 -5.67
C LEU A 11 12.29 2.59 -6.16
N ILE A 12 11.67 2.60 -7.34
CA ILE A 12 11.02 1.43 -7.92
C ILE A 12 11.43 1.33 -9.39
N ASN A 13 12.10 0.24 -9.76
CA ASN A 13 12.60 -0.01 -11.12
C ASN A 13 13.37 1.21 -11.71
N GLY A 14 14.28 1.79 -10.95
CA GLY A 14 15.11 2.94 -11.35
C GLY A 14 14.40 4.30 -11.30
N LYS A 15 13.07 4.35 -11.10
CA LYS A 15 12.30 5.60 -11.00
C LYS A 15 12.04 5.98 -9.55
N LYS A 16 12.34 7.24 -9.21
CA LYS A 16 12.05 7.83 -7.90
C LYS A 16 10.63 8.38 -7.85
N TYR A 17 9.97 8.15 -6.73
CA TYR A 17 8.67 8.70 -6.39
C TYR A 17 8.76 9.40 -5.04
N SER A 18 8.11 10.56 -4.93
CA SER A 18 8.12 11.40 -3.73
C SER A 18 6.72 11.66 -3.15
N SER A 19 5.72 10.94 -3.67
CA SER A 19 4.33 11.04 -3.28
C SER A 19 3.81 9.66 -2.92
N ASP A 20 2.79 9.64 -2.06
CA ASP A 20 2.08 8.42 -1.72
C ASP A 20 1.58 7.72 -2.98
N LEU A 21 1.70 6.40 -3.01
CA LEU A 21 1.46 5.64 -4.23
C LEU A 21 0.82 4.29 -3.99
N ILE A 22 0.18 3.77 -5.03
CA ILE A 22 -0.29 2.39 -5.11
C ILE A 22 0.48 1.67 -6.20
N ILE A 23 1.04 0.50 -5.88
CA ILE A 23 1.63 -0.41 -6.85
C ILE A 23 0.58 -1.46 -7.23
N PHE A 24 0.11 -1.39 -8.48
CA PHE A 24 -0.67 -2.45 -9.12
C PHE A 24 0.27 -3.39 -9.88
N LYS A 25 -0.28 -4.50 -10.38
CA LYS A 25 0.48 -5.48 -11.17
C LYS A 25 1.08 -4.86 -12.43
N ASP A 26 0.30 -4.01 -13.10
CA ASP A 26 0.61 -3.54 -14.46
C ASP A 26 1.07 -2.07 -14.49
N TYR A 27 0.84 -1.30 -13.42
CA TYR A 27 1.17 0.12 -13.33
C TYR A 27 1.37 0.58 -11.89
N ILE A 28 1.95 1.76 -11.73
CA ILE A 28 2.05 2.47 -10.46
C ILE A 28 1.15 3.70 -10.55
N TYR A 29 0.27 3.87 -9.56
CA TYR A 29 -0.49 5.10 -9.37
C TYR A 29 0.25 5.96 -8.34
N ASP A 30 1.00 6.95 -8.81
CA ASP A 30 1.94 7.76 -8.02
C ASP A 30 1.36 9.05 -7.44
N SER A 31 0.05 9.24 -7.58
CA SER A 31 -0.69 10.39 -7.06
C SER A 31 -1.81 9.95 -6.11
N TRP A 32 -1.53 8.95 -5.28
CA TRP A 32 -2.54 8.39 -4.39
C TRP A 32 -2.83 9.36 -3.23
N TRP A 33 -4.00 9.98 -3.29
CA TRP A 33 -4.48 10.91 -2.27
C TRP A 33 -5.60 10.28 -1.46
N ARG A 34 -5.50 10.36 -0.13
CA ARG A 34 -6.53 9.89 0.80
C ARG A 34 -7.47 11.04 1.16
N LYS A 35 -8.74 10.71 1.45
CA LYS A 35 -9.71 11.69 1.98
C LYS A 35 -9.24 12.30 3.30
N GLU A 36 -8.62 11.49 4.17
CA GLU A 36 -8.01 11.91 5.43
C GLU A 36 -6.56 11.41 5.51
N GLY A 37 -5.63 12.30 5.86
CA GLY A 37 -4.19 11.97 5.85
C GLY A 37 -3.81 10.79 6.75
N HIS A 38 -4.45 10.68 7.93
CA HIS A 38 -4.11 9.70 8.96
C HIS A 38 -5.11 8.54 9.08
N ASN A 39 -6.13 8.46 8.23
CA ASN A 39 -7.19 7.46 8.37
C ASN A 39 -7.57 6.92 6.99
N LEU A 40 -7.30 5.63 6.77
CA LEU A 40 -7.64 4.99 5.51
C LEU A 40 -9.13 4.64 5.48
N CYS A 41 -9.84 5.09 4.44
CA CYS A 41 -11.25 4.75 4.23
C CYS A 41 -11.45 3.90 2.98
N ILE A 42 -12.67 3.36 2.82
CA ILE A 42 -13.02 2.51 1.67
C ILE A 42 -12.88 3.27 0.34
N ASP A 43 -13.20 4.56 0.31
CA ASP A 43 -13.12 5.38 -0.89
C ASP A 43 -11.68 5.52 -1.41
N ASP A 44 -10.69 5.50 -0.51
CA ASP A 44 -9.28 5.61 -0.86
C ASP A 44 -8.74 4.36 -1.58
N ILE A 45 -9.46 3.24 -1.48
CA ILE A 45 -9.02 1.92 -1.98
C ILE A 45 -10.07 1.20 -2.84
N LYS A 46 -11.09 1.91 -3.35
CA LYS A 46 -12.12 1.31 -4.22
C LYS A 46 -11.51 0.57 -5.41
N GLU A 47 -10.58 1.21 -6.10
CA GLU A 47 -9.89 0.62 -7.25
C GLU A 47 -9.13 -0.65 -6.86
N ILE A 48 -8.51 -0.69 -5.67
CA ILE A 48 -7.86 -1.90 -5.15
C ILE A 48 -8.86 -3.04 -4.99
N ILE A 49 -10.03 -2.75 -4.40
CA ILE A 49 -11.09 -3.74 -4.17
C ILE A 49 -11.58 -4.31 -5.51
N ASP A 50 -11.79 -3.46 -6.51
CA ASP A 50 -12.27 -3.87 -7.84
C ASP A 50 -11.26 -4.77 -8.56
N LYS A 51 -9.97 -4.53 -8.37
CA LYS A 51 -8.91 -5.39 -8.90
C LYS A 51 -8.82 -6.75 -8.20
N LYS A 52 -9.48 -6.96 -7.05
CA LYS A 52 -9.55 -8.24 -6.31
C LYS A 52 -8.17 -8.91 -6.15
N PRO A 53 -7.22 -8.28 -5.43
CA PRO A 53 -5.93 -8.90 -5.13
C PRO A 53 -6.08 -10.03 -4.12
N GLU A 54 -5.14 -10.99 -4.14
CA GLU A 54 -5.03 -11.98 -3.07
C GLU A 54 -4.51 -11.36 -1.78
N VAL A 55 -3.58 -10.40 -1.91
CA VAL A 55 -2.94 -9.71 -0.80
C VAL A 55 -2.93 -8.21 -1.05
N LEU A 56 -3.42 -7.46 -0.06
CA LEU A 56 -3.23 -6.01 0.05
C LEU A 56 -2.21 -5.70 1.13
N ILE A 57 -1.13 -5.02 0.76
CA ILE A 57 -0.11 -4.51 1.69
C ILE A 57 -0.34 -3.01 1.89
N ILE A 58 -0.38 -2.57 3.15
CA ILE A 58 -0.57 -1.16 3.50
C ILE A 58 0.65 -0.70 4.30
N GLY A 59 1.39 0.26 3.75
CA GLY A 59 2.44 1.00 4.45
C GLY A 59 1.85 2.22 5.15
N THR A 60 1.92 2.26 6.47
CA THR A 60 1.26 3.27 7.31
C THR A 60 2.12 4.50 7.61
N GLY A 61 3.16 4.75 6.81
CA GLY A 61 4.17 5.77 7.06
C GLY A 61 5.42 5.20 7.74
N ALA A 62 6.44 6.04 7.85
CA ALA A 62 7.69 5.76 8.54
C ALA A 62 7.47 5.42 10.01
N TYR A 63 6.54 6.12 10.66
CA TYR A 63 6.24 5.95 12.09
C TYR A 63 4.99 5.10 12.34
N GLY A 64 4.18 4.86 11.31
CA GLY A 64 2.98 4.06 11.40
C GLY A 64 1.78 4.78 12.01
N LEU A 65 1.68 6.10 11.81
CA LEU A 65 0.63 6.92 12.41
C LEU A 65 -0.67 6.87 11.62
N MET A 66 -0.60 6.50 10.32
CA MET A 66 -1.79 6.24 9.53
C MET A 66 -2.55 5.03 10.06
N LYS A 67 -3.79 5.25 10.51
CA LYS A 67 -4.69 4.21 11.02
C LYS A 67 -5.41 3.52 9.86
N VAL A 68 -5.59 2.22 10.03
CA VAL A 68 -6.44 1.39 9.18
C VAL A 68 -7.57 0.85 10.06
N PRO A 69 -8.82 1.36 9.92
CA PRO A 69 -9.94 0.95 10.76
C PRO A 69 -10.17 -0.56 10.74
N SER A 70 -10.55 -1.13 11.88
CA SER A 70 -10.88 -2.56 12.02
C SER A 70 -11.99 -2.98 11.05
N ASP A 71 -12.98 -2.12 10.84
CA ASP A 71 -14.13 -2.40 10.00
C ASP A 71 -13.74 -2.48 8.52
N LEU A 72 -12.77 -1.65 8.11
CA LEU A 72 -12.19 -1.73 6.77
C LEU A 72 -11.43 -3.04 6.57
N ILE A 73 -10.67 -3.47 7.59
CA ILE A 73 -9.96 -4.76 7.56
C ILE A 73 -10.96 -5.92 7.47
N ALA A 74 -12.03 -5.89 8.26
CA ALA A 74 -13.08 -6.91 8.26
C ALA A 74 -13.78 -6.96 6.89
N TYR A 75 -14.10 -5.80 6.31
CA TYR A 75 -14.65 -5.69 4.98
C TYR A 75 -13.73 -6.30 3.91
N LEU A 76 -12.45 -5.95 3.91
CA LEU A 76 -11.47 -6.52 2.96
C LEU A 76 -11.34 -8.05 3.11
N LYS A 77 -11.33 -8.56 4.35
CA LYS A 77 -11.33 -10.00 4.63
C LYS A 77 -12.58 -10.68 4.10
N SER A 78 -13.76 -10.07 4.24
CA SER A 78 -15.03 -10.58 3.67
C SER A 78 -15.00 -10.70 2.14
N LYS A 79 -14.11 -9.94 1.48
CA LYS A 79 -13.86 -10.01 0.04
C LYS A 79 -12.75 -11.00 -0.34
N ASN A 80 -12.32 -11.85 0.60
CA ASN A 80 -11.20 -12.78 0.47
C ASN A 80 -9.85 -12.09 0.18
N ILE A 81 -9.68 -10.84 0.60
CA ILE A 81 -8.43 -10.09 0.47
C ILE A 81 -7.64 -10.23 1.76
N LYS A 82 -6.45 -10.81 1.71
CA LYS A 82 -5.53 -10.85 2.86
C LYS A 82 -4.89 -9.48 3.04
N VAL A 83 -5.08 -8.88 4.22
CA VAL A 83 -4.51 -7.55 4.53
C VAL A 83 -3.25 -7.70 5.38
N ILE A 84 -2.17 -7.01 4.98
CA ILE A 84 -0.91 -6.90 5.74
C ILE A 84 -0.67 -5.41 5.99
N ILE A 85 -0.61 -5.02 7.26
CA ILE A 85 -0.40 -3.62 7.68
C ILE A 85 0.94 -3.53 8.40
N LYS A 86 1.82 -2.65 7.93
CA LYS A 86 3.18 -2.47 8.46
C LYS A 86 3.63 -1.02 8.28
N LYS A 87 4.68 -0.63 9.01
CA LYS A 87 5.45 0.58 8.68
C LYS A 87 5.98 0.48 7.26
N THR A 88 6.06 1.61 6.55
CA THR A 88 6.30 1.61 5.09
C THR A 88 7.59 0.90 4.70
N LYS A 89 8.67 1.00 5.48
CA LYS A 89 9.91 0.27 5.20
C LYS A 89 9.70 -1.25 5.18
N GLU A 90 9.11 -1.80 6.24
CA GLU A 90 8.83 -3.24 6.34
C GLU A 90 7.77 -3.69 5.33
N ALA A 91 6.82 -2.81 5.00
CA ALA A 91 5.79 -3.06 4.00
C ALA A 91 6.41 -3.20 2.59
N CYS A 92 7.41 -2.37 2.26
CA CYS A 92 8.20 -2.50 1.02
C CYS A 92 8.93 -3.84 0.95
N ASP A 93 9.60 -4.22 2.05
CA ASP A 93 10.31 -5.50 2.13
C ASP A 93 9.33 -6.67 1.96
N LYS A 94 8.13 -6.57 2.57
CA LYS A 94 7.09 -7.59 2.42
C LYS A 94 6.52 -7.67 1.01
N TYR A 95 6.37 -6.54 0.33
CA TYR A 95 5.95 -6.50 -1.07
C TYR A 95 6.97 -7.23 -1.96
N ASN A 96 8.25 -6.92 -1.84
CA ASN A 96 9.32 -7.57 -2.61
C ASN A 96 9.39 -9.10 -2.37
N GLN A 97 8.99 -9.60 -1.20
CA GLN A 97 8.91 -11.05 -0.96
C GLN A 97 7.73 -11.73 -1.65
N LEU A 98 6.61 -11.03 -1.85
CA LEU A 98 5.34 -11.63 -2.27
C LEU A 98 4.99 -11.37 -3.74
N TYR A 99 5.47 -10.28 -4.34
CA TYR A 99 5.01 -9.80 -5.65
C TYR A 99 5.23 -10.78 -6.81
N GLN A 100 6.21 -11.68 -6.72
CA GLN A 100 6.51 -12.65 -7.78
C GLN A 100 5.51 -13.83 -7.82
N ASN A 101 4.93 -14.19 -6.67
CA ASN A 101 4.19 -15.44 -6.52
C ASN A 101 2.70 -15.26 -6.23
N LYS A 102 2.25 -14.02 -6.02
CA LYS A 102 0.86 -13.71 -5.63
C LYS A 102 0.37 -12.49 -6.37
N LYS A 103 -0.95 -12.39 -6.54
CA LYS A 103 -1.60 -11.15 -6.97
C LYS A 103 -1.61 -10.14 -5.81
N VAL A 104 -0.52 -9.40 -5.66
CA VAL A 104 -0.32 -8.40 -4.60
C VAL A 104 -0.58 -7.00 -5.14
N ILE A 105 -1.32 -6.20 -4.38
CA ILE A 105 -1.37 -4.74 -4.52
C ILE A 105 -0.81 -4.13 -3.24
N ALA A 106 -0.04 -3.05 -3.35
CA ALA A 106 0.49 -2.34 -2.20
C ALA A 106 0.14 -0.86 -2.25
N ALA A 107 -0.28 -0.29 -1.13
CA ALA A 107 -0.52 1.14 -0.97
C ALA A 107 0.45 1.68 0.09
N PHE A 108 1.24 2.69 -0.25
CA PHE A 108 2.32 3.20 0.59
C PHE A 108 2.11 4.67 0.91
N HIS A 109 1.98 4.96 2.20
CA HIS A 109 2.21 6.30 2.73
C HIS A 109 3.71 6.49 2.95
N LEU A 110 4.34 7.48 2.31
CA LEU A 110 5.80 7.65 2.33
C LEU A 110 6.30 8.50 3.50
N THR A 111 5.42 9.19 4.23
CA THR A 111 5.78 10.10 5.32
C THR A 111 5.27 9.62 6.68
N CYS A 112 4.39 10.35 7.38
CA CYS A 112 4.04 10.12 8.80
C CYS A 112 2.61 9.62 9.00
#